data_AF-A0A838XVI4-F1
#
_entry.id   AF-A0A838XVI4-F1
#
_cell.length_a   1.000
_cell.length_b   1.000
_cell.length_c   1.000
_cell.angle_alpha   90.00
_cell.angle_beta   90.00
_cell.angle_gamma   90.00
#
_symmetry.space_group_name_H-M   'P 1'
#
loop_
_entity.id
_entity.type
_entity.pdbx_description
1 polymer ?
#
loop_
_entity_poly.entity_id
_entity_poly.type
_entity_poly.pdbx_seq_one_letter_code
_entity_poly.pdbx_strand_id
1 'polypeptide(L)'
;MSNGKTISDACRAWLKRCELDELECATLRSYRNHVDHHIEPAIGELCLASLSRSDVRDFIDDMLDKNSRAMTDKVLRSLRSALNEALDREWVDNNVALSVKLRRSSRNAPDRVIPTKEEIKTMLRAAPTKHRPLIVTAIYTGMRMSELRGLRWVDVDFTRSIIQVRQRADRFNEIGKPKFSFHALRHAAASLFIEQGWPAKKVQTILGHASITMTFDVYGHLFDNAEDDVNLFAKLEADLEAA
;
A
#
# COMPACT_ATOMS: atom_id res chain seq x y z
N MET A 1 31.28 -2.94 29.52
CA MET A 1 29.86 -3.03 29.12
C MET A 1 29.86 -2.99 27.60
N SER A 2 29.56 -4.11 26.94
CA SER A 2 29.66 -4.24 25.49
C SER A 2 28.71 -3.27 24.79
N ASN A 3 29.30 -2.35 24.04
CA ASN A 3 28.69 -1.22 23.34
C ASN A 3 27.96 -1.71 22.06
N GLY A 4 27.01 -2.63 22.22
CA GLY A 4 26.26 -3.25 21.11
C GLY A 4 25.18 -2.33 20.56
N LYS A 5 24.95 -2.39 19.24
CA LYS A 5 23.85 -1.66 18.59
C LYS A 5 22.48 -2.23 19.01
N THR A 6 21.51 -1.36 19.22
CA THR A 6 20.15 -1.74 19.63
C THR A 6 19.17 -1.74 18.46
N ILE A 7 17.94 -2.24 18.69
CA ILE A 7 16.87 -2.12 17.70
C ILE A 7 16.54 -0.65 17.44
N SER A 8 16.54 0.21 18.47
CA SER A 8 16.36 1.66 18.31
C SER A 8 17.42 2.27 17.38
N ASP A 9 18.68 1.83 17.47
CA ASP A 9 19.74 2.26 16.53
C ASP A 9 19.41 1.85 15.09
N ALA A 10 18.93 0.62 14.88
CA ALA A 10 18.54 0.12 13.56
C ALA A 10 17.36 0.90 12.98
N CYS A 11 16.33 1.15 13.79
CA CYS A 11 15.17 1.95 13.41
C CYS A 11 15.57 3.37 13.02
N ARG A 12 16.44 4.01 13.80
CA ARG A 12 16.94 5.36 13.51
C ARG A 12 17.74 5.41 12.22
N ALA A 13 18.64 4.45 12.00
CA ALA A 13 19.43 4.35 10.77
C ALA A 13 18.53 4.15 9.54
N TRP A 14 17.52 3.29 9.67
CA TRP A 14 16.56 2.99 8.61
C TRP A 14 15.69 4.19 8.27
N LEU A 15 15.14 4.88 9.26
CA LEU A 15 14.37 6.11 9.06
C LEU A 15 15.21 7.20 8.37
N LYS A 16 16.47 7.36 8.78
CA LYS A 16 17.39 8.30 8.13
C LYS A 16 17.64 7.94 6.67
N ARG A 17 17.82 6.65 6.34
CA ARG A 17 17.96 6.20 4.95
C ARG A 17 16.69 6.49 4.14
N CYS A 18 15.52 6.19 4.71
CA CYS A 18 14.24 6.49 4.09
C CYS A 18 14.03 7.99 3.79
N GLU A 19 14.55 8.87 4.64
CA GLU A 19 14.55 10.32 4.40
C GLU A 19 15.50 10.72 3.26
N LEU A 20 16.69 10.12 3.21
CA LEU A 20 17.68 10.34 2.14
C LEU A 20 17.20 9.82 0.78
N ASP A 21 16.41 8.74 0.78
CA ASP A 21 15.77 8.18 -0.42
C ASP A 21 14.53 9.00 -0.87
N GLU A 22 14.27 10.15 -0.25
CA GLU A 22 13.18 11.07 -0.56
C GLU A 22 11.79 10.41 -0.57
N LEU A 23 11.55 9.47 0.36
CA LEU A 23 10.24 8.83 0.48
C LEU A 23 9.13 9.86 0.77
N GLU A 24 7.91 9.55 0.29
CA GLU A 24 6.74 10.40 0.52
C GLU A 24 6.52 10.66 2.02
N CYS A 25 6.28 11.92 2.42
CA CYS A 25 6.07 12.34 3.82
C CYS A 25 5.06 11.47 4.57
N ALA A 26 3.96 11.06 3.91
CA ALA A 26 2.95 10.20 4.50
C ALA A 26 3.48 8.79 4.83
N THR A 27 4.40 8.27 4.01
CA THR A 27 5.07 6.97 4.22
C THR A 27 6.05 7.08 5.37
N LEU A 28 6.92 8.10 5.36
CA LEU A 28 7.87 8.38 6.44
C LEU A 28 7.16 8.54 7.78
N ARG A 29 6.05 9.29 7.81
CA ARG A 29 5.25 9.45 9.01
C ARG A 29 4.65 8.14 9.50
N SER A 30 4.19 7.29 8.59
CA SER A 30 3.66 5.97 8.98
C SER A 30 4.76 5.10 9.59
N TYR A 31 5.97 5.14 9.04
CA TYR A 31 7.13 4.42 9.59
C TYR A 31 7.54 4.96 10.95
N ARG A 32 7.67 6.28 11.13
CA ARG A 32 7.92 6.91 12.44
C ARG A 32 6.88 6.50 13.47
N ASN A 33 5.59 6.58 13.12
CA ASN A 33 4.52 6.12 14.02
C ASN A 33 4.66 4.65 14.44
N HIS A 34 5.07 3.76 13.52
CA HIS A 34 5.31 2.36 13.88
C HIS A 34 6.50 2.22 14.84
N VAL A 35 7.56 2.99 14.62
CA VAL A 35 8.77 2.98 15.45
C VAL A 35 8.46 3.55 16.84
N ASP A 36 8.00 4.80 16.91
CA ASP A 36 7.84 5.57 18.14
C ASP A 36 6.76 5.00 19.08
N HIS A 37 5.67 4.44 18.52
CA HIS A 37 4.53 3.98 19.32
C HIS A 37 4.49 2.46 19.55
N HIS A 38 5.25 1.67 18.79
CA HIS A 38 5.16 0.22 18.88
C HIS A 38 6.53 -0.44 19.06
N ILE A 39 7.52 -0.14 18.21
CA ILE A 39 8.81 -0.85 18.23
C ILE A 39 9.68 -0.36 19.39
N GLU A 40 9.94 0.96 19.47
CA GLU A 40 10.83 1.52 20.51
C GLU A 40 10.33 1.24 21.93
N PRO A 41 9.04 1.45 22.27
CA PRO A 41 8.57 1.24 23.64
C PRO A 41 8.59 -0.23 24.10
N ALA A 42 8.56 -1.18 23.16
CA ALA A 42 8.45 -2.60 23.48
C ALA A 42 9.80 -3.32 23.42
N ILE A 43 10.56 -3.15 22.33
CA ILE A 43 11.78 -3.91 22.05
C ILE A 43 12.97 -3.03 21.67
N GLY A 44 12.84 -1.70 21.70
CA GLY A 44 13.85 -0.77 21.21
C GLY A 44 15.24 -0.94 21.86
N GLU A 45 15.25 -1.15 23.18
CA GLU A 45 16.48 -1.28 23.98
C GLU A 45 17.16 -2.65 23.87
N LEU A 46 16.51 -3.63 23.21
CA LEU A 46 17.13 -4.94 23.02
C LEU A 46 18.36 -4.81 22.12
N CYS A 47 19.43 -5.48 22.52
CA CYS A 47 20.65 -5.56 21.72
C CYS A 47 20.39 -6.41 20.48
N LEU A 48 20.80 -5.91 19.31
CA LEU A 48 20.65 -6.63 18.04
C LEU A 48 21.34 -7.99 18.04
N ALA A 49 22.49 -8.10 18.72
CA ALA A 49 23.26 -9.35 18.81
C ALA A 49 22.56 -10.44 19.65
N SER A 50 21.70 -10.05 20.60
CA SER A 50 20.93 -10.99 21.43
C SER A 50 19.50 -11.20 20.92
N LEU A 51 19.11 -10.53 19.84
CA LEU A 51 17.74 -10.58 19.34
C LEU A 51 17.43 -11.96 18.76
N SER A 52 16.51 -12.67 19.39
CA SER A 52 16.08 -13.99 18.97
C SER A 52 14.77 -13.94 18.18
N ARG A 53 14.43 -15.06 17.53
CA ARG A 53 13.11 -15.24 16.91
C ARG A 53 11.99 -15.24 17.97
N SER A 54 12.28 -15.69 19.20
CA SER A 54 11.29 -15.71 20.28
C SER A 54 10.87 -14.30 20.65
N ASP A 55 11.83 -13.40 20.85
CA ASP A 55 11.56 -12.01 21.23
C ASP A 55 10.67 -11.30 20.19
N VAL A 56 10.90 -11.56 18.91
CA VAL A 56 10.06 -11.02 17.83
C VAL A 56 8.66 -11.63 17.85
N ARG A 57 8.51 -12.91 18.22
CA ARG A 57 7.18 -13.54 18.35
C ARG A 57 6.42 -12.97 19.54
N ASP A 58 7.08 -12.88 20.69
CA ASP A 58 6.49 -12.37 21.93
C ASP A 58 6.03 -10.91 21.72
N PHE A 59 6.84 -10.08 21.05
CA PHE A 59 6.46 -8.74 20.64
C PHE A 59 5.20 -8.70 19.73
N ILE A 60 5.12 -9.63 18.78
CA ILE A 60 3.99 -9.68 17.84
C ILE A 60 2.72 -10.15 18.54
N ASP A 61 2.82 -11.12 19.45
CA ASP A 61 1.71 -11.61 20.25
C ASP A 61 1.17 -10.50 21.18
N ASP A 62 2.06 -9.79 21.88
CA ASP A 62 1.71 -8.60 22.68
C ASP A 62 1.02 -7.50 21.86
N MET A 63 1.44 -7.33 20.60
CA MET A 63 0.79 -6.38 19.69
C MET A 63 -0.59 -6.85 19.24
N LEU A 64 -0.79 -8.16 19.02
CA LEU A 64 -2.08 -8.71 18.62
C LEU A 64 -3.15 -8.56 19.70
N ASP A 65 -2.75 -8.53 20.97
CA ASP A 65 -3.66 -8.26 22.09
C ASP A 65 -4.18 -6.82 22.10
N LYS A 66 -3.36 -5.88 21.61
CA LYS A 66 -3.65 -4.43 21.68
C LYS A 66 -4.11 -3.84 20.35
N ASN A 67 -3.84 -4.50 19.23
CA ASN A 67 -4.03 -3.95 17.89
C ASN A 67 -4.65 -4.96 16.93
N SER A 68 -5.26 -4.44 15.85
CA SER A 68 -5.72 -5.29 14.76
C SER A 68 -4.56 -6.03 14.08
N ARG A 69 -4.80 -7.26 13.61
CA ARG A 69 -3.84 -8.05 12.81
C ARG A 69 -3.24 -7.27 11.64
N ALA A 70 -4.03 -6.39 11.01
CA ALA A 70 -3.57 -5.58 9.89
C ALA A 70 -2.57 -4.49 10.31
N MET A 71 -2.69 -3.94 11.52
CA MET A 71 -1.71 -3.01 12.06
C MET A 71 -0.43 -3.76 12.45
N THR A 72 -0.58 -4.87 13.17
CA THR A 72 0.54 -5.74 13.56
C THR A 72 1.37 -6.17 12.35
N ASP A 73 0.72 -6.54 11.23
CA ASP A 73 1.40 -6.87 9.98
C ASP A 73 2.22 -5.70 9.39
N LYS A 74 1.71 -4.46 9.47
CA LYS A 74 2.42 -3.27 9.00
C LYS A 74 3.64 -2.95 9.87
N VAL A 75 3.49 -3.07 11.19
CA VAL A 75 4.58 -2.85 12.12
C VAL A 75 5.65 -3.93 11.93
N LEU A 76 5.27 -5.21 11.78
CA LEU A 76 6.21 -6.30 11.49
C LEU A 76 6.98 -6.06 10.17
N ARG A 77 6.32 -5.56 9.13
CA ARG A 77 7.00 -5.18 7.87
C ARG A 77 8.00 -4.04 8.07
N SER A 78 7.68 -3.09 8.93
CA SER A 78 8.58 -1.97 9.26
C SER A 78 9.78 -2.46 10.07
N LEU A 79 9.55 -3.32 11.07
CA LEU A 79 10.62 -3.95 11.85
C LEU A 79 11.55 -4.77 10.96
N ARG A 80 11.01 -5.58 10.03
CA ARG A 80 11.84 -6.32 9.06
C ARG A 80 12.71 -5.39 8.21
N SER A 81 12.17 -4.23 7.81
CA SER A 81 12.91 -3.25 7.01
C SER A 81 14.03 -2.61 7.83
N ALA A 82 13.77 -2.26 9.09
CA ALA A 82 14.78 -1.75 10.01
C ALA A 82 15.90 -2.78 10.29
N LEU A 83 15.55 -4.06 10.47
CA LEU A 83 16.55 -5.12 10.67
C LEU A 83 17.33 -5.45 9.39
N ASN A 84 16.73 -5.26 8.20
CA ASN A 84 17.47 -5.32 6.94
C ASN A 84 18.48 -4.17 6.83
N GLU A 85 18.14 -2.96 7.30
CA GLU A 85 19.12 -1.88 7.37
C GLU A 85 20.29 -2.22 8.31
N ALA A 86 20.01 -2.87 9.44
CA ALA A 86 21.07 -3.36 10.34
C ALA A 86 21.93 -4.44 9.67
N LEU A 87 21.34 -5.32 8.88
CA LEU A 87 22.05 -6.34 8.10
C LEU A 87 22.93 -5.71 7.01
N ASP A 88 22.40 -4.75 6.24
CA ASP A 88 23.13 -4.01 5.21
C ASP A 88 24.34 -3.25 5.78
N ARG A 89 24.27 -2.89 7.07
CA ARG A 89 25.36 -2.22 7.82
C ARG A 89 26.26 -3.20 8.57
N GLU A 90 26.05 -4.50 8.41
CA GLU A 90 26.82 -5.56 9.07
C GLU A 90 26.74 -5.47 10.61
N TRP A 91 25.63 -4.97 11.17
CA TRP A 91 25.41 -4.96 12.62
C TRP A 91 24.87 -6.28 13.14
N VAL A 92 24.28 -7.08 12.25
CA VAL A 92 23.76 -8.43 12.49
C VAL A 92 24.12 -9.32 11.31
N ASP A 93 24.32 -10.61 11.56
CA ASP A 93 24.61 -11.59 10.50
C ASP A 93 23.35 -11.99 9.72
N ASN A 94 22.17 -11.91 10.36
CA ASN A 94 20.91 -12.29 9.76
C ASN A 94 19.71 -11.52 10.32
N ASN A 95 18.70 -11.30 9.49
CA ASN A 95 17.42 -10.71 9.93
C ASN A 95 16.47 -11.79 10.48
N VAL A 96 16.38 -11.89 11.80
CA VAL A 96 15.52 -12.88 12.49
C VAL A 96 14.02 -12.68 12.22
N ALA A 97 13.56 -11.45 11.96
CA ALA A 97 12.14 -11.14 11.78
C ALA A 97 11.56 -11.61 10.43
N LEU A 98 12.40 -11.94 9.44
CA LEU A 98 11.95 -12.49 8.16
C LEU A 98 11.23 -13.83 8.33
N SER A 99 11.66 -14.62 9.33
CA SER A 99 11.14 -15.96 9.58
C SER A 99 9.82 -15.99 10.37
N VAL A 100 9.44 -14.88 11.01
CA VAL A 100 8.21 -14.77 11.79
C VAL A 100 7.04 -14.53 10.85
N LYS A 101 6.10 -15.47 10.74
CA LYS A 101 4.93 -15.34 9.87
C LYS A 101 3.70 -14.93 10.69
N LEU A 102 2.99 -13.92 10.23
CA LEU A 102 1.69 -13.55 10.77
C LEU A 102 0.59 -14.06 9.83
N ARG A 103 -0.40 -14.79 10.38
CA ARG A 103 -1.58 -15.18 9.61
C ARG A 103 -2.30 -13.91 9.16
N ARG A 104 -2.40 -13.71 7.85
CA ARG A 104 -3.16 -12.58 7.29
C ARG A 104 -4.61 -12.71 7.73
N SER A 105 -5.17 -11.62 8.25
CA SER A 105 -6.63 -11.49 8.31
C SER A 105 -7.12 -11.55 6.85
N SER A 106 -8.01 -12.49 6.53
CA SER A 106 -8.82 -12.32 5.34
C SER A 106 -9.62 -11.06 5.61
N ARG A 107 -9.32 -10.00 4.86
CA ARG A 107 -10.26 -8.90 4.78
C ARG A 107 -11.43 -9.46 4.00
N ASN A 108 -12.45 -9.96 4.71
CA ASN A 108 -13.82 -9.81 4.23
C ASN A 108 -14.15 -8.32 4.42
N ALA A 109 -13.44 -7.44 3.70
CA ALA A 109 -13.94 -6.10 3.54
C ALA A 109 -15.26 -6.29 2.78
N PRO A 110 -16.39 -5.80 3.28
CA PRO A 110 -17.60 -5.84 2.49
C PRO A 110 -17.27 -5.24 1.12
N ASP A 111 -17.77 -5.87 0.05
CA ASP A 111 -17.61 -5.36 -1.30
C ASP A 111 -17.86 -3.86 -1.28
N ARG A 112 -16.97 -3.10 -1.90
CA ARG A 112 -17.13 -1.65 -2.00
C ARG A 112 -18.44 -1.40 -2.73
N VAL A 113 -19.48 -1.04 -1.98
CA VAL A 113 -20.80 -0.76 -2.56
C VAL A 113 -20.67 0.52 -3.38
N ILE A 114 -20.79 0.38 -4.69
CA ILE A 114 -20.81 1.51 -5.62
C ILE A 114 -22.21 2.12 -5.54
N PRO A 115 -22.35 3.41 -5.19
CA PRO A 115 -23.65 4.04 -5.06
C PRO A 115 -24.36 4.09 -6.41
N THR A 116 -25.67 3.84 -6.39
CA THR A 116 -26.57 3.97 -7.53
C THR A 116 -26.73 5.44 -7.95
N LYS A 117 -27.24 5.67 -9.16
CA LYS A 117 -27.52 7.02 -9.66
C LYS A 117 -28.47 7.81 -8.75
N GLU A 118 -29.45 7.14 -8.15
CA GLU A 118 -30.41 7.79 -7.25
C GLU A 118 -29.79 8.13 -5.88
N GLU A 119 -28.91 7.28 -5.36
CA GLU A 119 -28.13 7.57 -4.14
C GLU A 119 -27.16 8.73 -4.37
N ILE A 120 -26.51 8.80 -5.53
CA ILE A 120 -25.64 9.93 -5.91
C ILE A 120 -26.46 11.23 -5.96
N LYS A 121 -27.63 11.24 -6.61
CA LYS A 121 -28.52 12.41 -6.65
C LYS A 121 -28.94 12.84 -5.25
N THR A 122 -29.28 11.89 -4.39
CA THR A 122 -29.69 12.14 -3.00
C THR A 122 -28.53 12.74 -2.21
N MET A 123 -27.32 12.18 -2.34
CA MET A 123 -26.11 12.70 -1.73
C MET A 123 -25.81 14.14 -2.17
N LEU A 124 -25.92 14.46 -3.46
CA LEU A 124 -25.68 15.80 -3.99
C LEU A 124 -26.70 16.83 -3.50
N ARG A 125 -27.98 16.43 -3.36
CA ARG A 125 -29.03 17.28 -2.79
C ARG A 125 -28.75 17.60 -1.32
N ALA A 126 -28.37 16.60 -0.54
CA ALA A 126 -28.06 16.75 0.88
C ALA A 126 -26.72 17.45 1.16
N ALA A 127 -25.77 17.39 0.22
CA ALA A 127 -24.44 17.99 0.41
C ALA A 127 -24.50 19.52 0.53
N PRO A 128 -23.72 20.12 1.46
CA PRO A 128 -23.58 21.58 1.54
C PRO A 128 -23.05 22.18 0.23
N THR A 129 -23.53 23.37 -0.13
CA THR A 129 -23.20 24.04 -1.41
C THR A 129 -21.69 24.13 -1.66
N LYS A 130 -20.90 24.33 -0.58
CA LYS A 130 -19.42 24.40 -0.65
C LYS A 130 -18.75 23.08 -1.07
N HIS A 131 -19.35 21.93 -0.75
CA HIS A 131 -18.79 20.61 -1.05
C HIS A 131 -19.30 20.02 -2.37
N ARG A 132 -20.41 20.54 -2.92
CA ARG A 132 -20.99 20.04 -4.18
C ARG A 132 -20.00 20.02 -5.34
N PRO A 133 -19.21 21.08 -5.63
CA PRO A 133 -18.23 21.04 -6.71
C PRO A 133 -17.22 19.91 -6.53
N LEU A 134 -16.69 19.72 -5.32
CA LEU A 134 -15.74 18.66 -5.02
C LEU A 134 -16.31 17.26 -5.30
N ILE A 135 -17.54 17.01 -4.86
CA ILE A 135 -18.22 15.72 -5.03
C ILE A 135 -18.52 15.47 -6.51
N VAL A 136 -19.05 16.47 -7.22
CA VAL A 136 -19.33 16.38 -8.67
C VAL A 136 -18.03 16.11 -9.44
N THR A 137 -16.97 16.87 -9.18
CA THR A 137 -15.68 16.64 -9.82
C THR A 137 -15.15 15.24 -9.51
N ALA A 138 -15.25 14.75 -8.27
CA ALA A 138 -14.84 13.40 -7.91
C ALA A 138 -15.57 12.32 -8.72
N ILE A 139 -16.89 12.44 -8.87
CA ILE A 139 -17.74 11.48 -9.60
C ILE A 139 -17.38 11.46 -11.09
N TYR A 140 -17.24 12.63 -11.73
CA TYR A 140 -17.06 12.72 -13.18
C TYR A 140 -15.62 12.57 -13.65
N THR A 141 -14.63 12.83 -12.80
CA THR A 141 -13.20 12.74 -13.17
C THR A 141 -12.50 11.50 -12.62
N GLY A 142 -13.03 10.89 -11.55
CA GLY A 142 -12.35 9.80 -10.85
C GLY A 142 -11.02 10.19 -10.20
N MET A 143 -10.72 11.49 -10.06
CA MET A 143 -9.49 11.99 -9.43
C MET A 143 -9.35 11.47 -8.01
N ARG A 144 -8.12 11.19 -7.59
CA ARG A 144 -7.86 10.79 -6.20
C ARG A 144 -8.19 11.94 -5.26
N MET A 145 -8.64 11.65 -4.03
CA MET A 145 -8.98 12.67 -3.04
C MET A 145 -7.84 13.68 -2.80
N SER A 146 -6.59 13.22 -2.82
CA SER A 146 -5.42 14.11 -2.70
C SER A 146 -5.21 15.01 -3.92
N GLU A 147 -5.57 14.57 -5.11
CA GLU A 147 -5.49 15.36 -6.36
C GLU A 147 -6.63 16.39 -6.40
N LEU A 148 -7.83 16.00 -5.99
CA LEU A 148 -8.97 16.91 -5.84
C LEU A 148 -8.67 18.04 -4.84
N ARG A 149 -8.09 17.70 -3.69
CA ARG A 149 -7.65 18.69 -2.69
C ARG A 149 -6.54 19.61 -3.20
N GLY A 150 -5.70 19.11 -4.10
CA GLY A 150 -4.59 19.86 -4.69
C GLY A 150 -4.98 20.69 -5.92
N LEU A 151 -6.21 20.54 -6.44
CA LEU A 151 -6.63 21.18 -7.68
C LEU A 151 -6.73 22.71 -7.51
N ARG A 152 -6.08 23.46 -8.39
CA ARG A 152 -6.13 24.93 -8.40
C ARG A 152 -6.99 25.41 -9.56
N TRP A 153 -7.56 26.61 -9.43
CA TRP A 153 -8.33 27.24 -10.51
C TRP A 153 -7.53 27.41 -11.81
N VAL A 154 -6.23 27.68 -11.72
CA VAL A 154 -5.33 27.81 -12.89
C VAL A 154 -5.16 26.50 -13.66
N ASP A 155 -5.51 25.37 -13.05
CA ASP A 155 -5.41 24.04 -13.65
C ASP A 155 -6.74 23.60 -14.30
N VAL A 156 -7.77 24.47 -14.29
CA VAL A 156 -9.10 24.20 -14.86
C VAL A 156 -9.35 25.14 -16.04
N ASP A 157 -9.45 24.56 -17.24
CA ASP A 157 -9.80 25.25 -18.46
C ASP A 157 -11.27 24.96 -18.81
N PHE A 158 -12.15 25.91 -18.51
CA PHE A 158 -13.58 25.79 -18.78
C PHE A 158 -13.91 25.90 -20.27
N THR A 159 -13.10 26.61 -21.06
CA THR A 159 -13.32 26.76 -22.50
C THR A 159 -13.06 25.44 -23.22
N ARG A 160 -12.00 24.74 -22.83
CA ARG A 160 -11.63 23.45 -23.40
C ARG A 160 -12.21 22.26 -22.64
N SER A 161 -12.88 22.50 -21.52
CA SER A 161 -13.37 21.45 -20.61
C SER A 161 -12.26 20.49 -20.16
N ILE A 162 -11.09 21.03 -19.80
CA ILE A 162 -9.91 20.26 -19.38
C ILE A 162 -9.56 20.56 -17.93
N ILE A 163 -9.29 19.51 -17.16
CA ILE A 163 -8.69 19.60 -15.82
C ILE A 163 -7.28 19.01 -15.88
N GLN A 164 -6.28 19.77 -15.48
CA GLN A 164 -4.88 19.34 -15.46
C GLN A 164 -4.44 18.97 -14.05
N VAL A 165 -4.21 17.69 -13.78
CA VAL A 165 -3.74 17.25 -12.47
C VAL A 165 -2.24 17.46 -12.35
N ARG A 166 -1.84 18.65 -11.88
CA ARG A 166 -0.41 19.03 -11.76
C ARG A 166 0.18 18.80 -10.37
N GLN A 167 -0.65 18.68 -9.35
CA GLN A 167 -0.23 18.51 -7.96
C GLN A 167 -1.25 17.70 -7.16
N ARG A 168 -0.80 17.18 -6.02
CA ARG A 168 -1.67 16.66 -4.96
C ARG A 168 -1.48 17.50 -3.71
N ALA A 169 -2.51 17.55 -2.86
CA ALA A 169 -2.41 17.96 -1.47
C ALA A 169 -2.72 16.76 -0.59
N ASP A 170 -1.80 16.40 0.29
CA ASP A 170 -2.03 15.30 1.23
C ASP A 170 -3.00 15.70 2.36
N ARG A 171 -3.21 14.82 3.33
CA ARG A 171 -4.14 15.07 4.45
C ARG A 171 -3.71 16.22 5.37
N PHE A 172 -2.46 16.64 5.31
CA PHE A 172 -1.86 17.72 6.09
C PHE A 172 -1.68 19.02 5.28
N ASN A 173 -2.19 19.04 4.05
CA ASN A 173 -2.08 20.16 3.09
C ASN A 173 -0.66 20.36 2.54
N GLU A 174 0.20 19.34 2.62
CA GLU A 174 1.50 19.39 1.94
C GLU A 174 1.29 19.15 0.44
N ILE A 175 1.84 20.06 -0.37
CA ILE A 175 1.79 19.98 -1.83
C ILE A 175 2.88 19.04 -2.31
N GLY A 176 2.50 18.07 -3.13
CA GLY A 176 3.43 17.13 -3.76
C GLY A 176 3.10 16.87 -5.21
N LYS A 177 3.99 16.15 -5.90
CA LYS A 177 3.74 15.66 -7.25
C LYS A 177 2.55 14.68 -7.24
N PRO A 178 1.67 14.71 -8.25
CA PRO A 178 0.56 13.78 -8.35
C PRO A 178 1.09 12.34 -8.49
N LYS A 179 0.31 11.34 -8.06
CA LYS A 179 0.77 9.93 -8.07
C LYS A 179 0.79 9.29 -9.46
N PHE A 180 0.52 10.06 -10.52
CA PHE A 180 0.72 9.64 -11.90
C PHE A 180 2.22 9.68 -12.23
N SER A 181 2.93 8.63 -11.87
CA SER A 181 4.20 8.27 -12.52
C SER A 181 3.90 7.45 -13.78
N PHE A 182 4.90 7.21 -14.64
CA PHE A 182 4.78 6.26 -15.77
C PHE A 182 4.22 4.88 -15.36
N HIS A 183 4.29 4.51 -14.07
CA HIS A 183 3.68 3.31 -13.51
C HIS A 183 2.14 3.33 -13.55
N ALA A 184 1.49 4.51 -13.50
CA ALA A 184 0.05 4.63 -13.66
C ALA A 184 -0.40 4.39 -15.12
N LEU A 185 0.43 4.74 -16.10
CA LEU A 185 0.21 4.38 -17.50
C LEU A 185 0.34 2.86 -17.71
N ARG A 186 1.24 2.20 -16.97
CA ARG A 186 1.36 0.73 -16.94
C ARG A 186 0.08 0.07 -16.42
N HIS A 187 -0.55 0.63 -15.39
CA HIS A 187 -1.85 0.16 -14.90
C HIS A 187 -2.99 0.43 -15.88
N ALA A 188 -3.03 1.59 -16.54
CA ALA A 188 -4.01 1.88 -17.58
C ALA A 188 -3.87 0.93 -18.78
N ALA A 189 -2.64 0.63 -19.21
CA ALA A 189 -2.37 -0.37 -20.25
C ALA A 189 -2.81 -1.78 -19.83
N ALA A 190 -2.58 -2.17 -18.57
CA ALA A 190 -3.07 -3.43 -18.02
C ALA A 190 -4.60 -3.53 -18.12
N SER A 191 -5.31 -2.46 -17.72
CA SER A 191 -6.77 -2.39 -17.82
C SER A 191 -7.26 -2.48 -19.26
N LEU A 192 -6.62 -1.78 -20.20
CA LEU A 192 -6.98 -1.84 -21.62
C LEU A 192 -6.75 -3.23 -22.23
N PHE A 193 -5.65 -3.92 -21.88
CA PHE A 193 -5.42 -5.28 -22.37
C PHE A 193 -6.45 -6.27 -21.81
N ILE A 194 -6.84 -6.11 -20.54
CA ILE A 194 -7.87 -6.93 -19.90
C ILE A 194 -9.25 -6.66 -20.53
N GLU A 195 -9.60 -5.39 -20.76
CA GLU A 195 -10.85 -5.01 -21.45
C GLU A 195 -10.91 -5.57 -22.89
N GLN A 196 -9.76 -5.66 -23.56
CA GLN A 196 -9.63 -6.31 -24.87
C GLN A 196 -9.61 -7.85 -24.81
N GLY A 197 -9.85 -8.44 -23.63
CA GLY A 197 -9.91 -9.89 -23.44
C GLY A 197 -8.56 -10.60 -23.46
N TRP A 198 -7.45 -9.90 -23.20
CA TRP A 198 -6.13 -10.55 -23.21
C TRP A 198 -5.98 -11.46 -21.99
N PRO A 199 -5.39 -12.67 -22.15
CA PRO A 199 -5.16 -13.57 -21.05
C PRO A 199 -4.30 -12.92 -19.95
N ALA A 200 -4.73 -13.01 -18.70
CA ALA A 200 -4.08 -12.35 -17.56
C ALA A 200 -2.59 -12.72 -17.42
N LYS A 201 -2.20 -13.97 -17.77
CA LYS A 201 -0.80 -14.42 -17.79
C LYS A 201 0.03 -13.72 -18.88
N LYS A 202 -0.57 -13.46 -20.04
CA LYS A 202 0.05 -12.71 -21.14
C LYS A 202 0.26 -11.25 -20.74
N VAL A 203 -0.75 -10.64 -20.13
CA VAL A 203 -0.67 -9.28 -19.56
C VAL A 203 0.40 -9.21 -18.47
N GLN A 204 0.45 -10.18 -17.55
CA GLN A 204 1.46 -10.26 -16.49
C GLN A 204 2.88 -10.35 -17.04
N THR A 205 3.09 -11.17 -18.08
CA THR A 205 4.40 -11.39 -18.72
C THR A 205 4.87 -10.13 -19.44
N ILE A 206 3.99 -9.48 -20.21
CA ILE A 206 4.27 -8.23 -20.91
C ILE A 206 4.55 -7.09 -19.91
N LEU A 207 3.84 -7.07 -18.79
CA LEU A 207 4.02 -6.07 -17.74
C LEU A 207 5.07 -6.45 -16.70
N GLY A 208 5.75 -7.60 -16.80
CA GLY A 208 6.85 -8.01 -15.93
C GLY A 208 6.51 -8.00 -14.43
N HIS A 209 5.26 -8.29 -14.05
CA HIS A 209 4.85 -8.25 -12.64
C HIS A 209 5.32 -9.51 -11.88
N ALA A 210 6.06 -9.32 -10.79
CA ALA A 210 6.46 -10.39 -9.87
C ALA A 210 5.27 -11.05 -9.14
N SER A 211 4.10 -10.39 -9.11
CA SER A 211 2.85 -10.95 -8.60
C SER A 211 1.64 -10.28 -9.26
N ILE A 212 0.67 -11.11 -9.67
CA ILE A 212 -0.57 -10.71 -10.36
C ILE A 212 -1.63 -10.14 -9.41
N THR A 213 -1.45 -10.32 -8.09
CA THR A 213 -2.44 -9.97 -7.05
C THR A 213 -2.76 -8.47 -7.03
N MET A 214 -1.81 -7.60 -7.37
CA MET A 214 -2.06 -6.14 -7.44
C MET A 214 -3.00 -5.72 -8.56
N THR A 215 -3.06 -6.47 -9.67
CA THR A 215 -3.94 -6.16 -10.81
C THR A 215 -5.31 -6.76 -10.59
N PHE A 216 -5.37 -7.94 -9.98
CA PHE A 216 -6.61 -8.64 -9.66
C PHE A 216 -7.36 -8.02 -8.46
N ASP A 217 -6.68 -7.56 -7.42
CA ASP A 217 -7.29 -6.90 -6.24
C ASP A 217 -8.05 -5.60 -6.59
N VAL A 218 -7.78 -5.01 -7.75
CA VAL A 218 -8.40 -3.76 -8.20
C VAL A 218 -9.49 -3.99 -9.24
N TYR A 219 -9.50 -5.11 -9.96
CA TYR A 219 -10.39 -5.34 -11.11
C TYR A 219 -10.99 -6.75 -11.22
N GLY A 220 -10.77 -7.63 -10.24
CA GLY A 220 -11.22 -9.02 -10.23
C GLY A 220 -12.74 -9.22 -10.32
N HIS A 221 -13.50 -8.16 -10.09
CA HIS A 221 -14.97 -8.10 -10.24
C HIS A 221 -15.45 -7.97 -11.69
N LEU A 222 -14.53 -7.90 -12.67
CA LEU A 222 -14.85 -7.94 -14.11
C LEU A 222 -14.82 -9.36 -14.70
N PHE A 223 -14.58 -10.39 -13.88
CA PHE A 223 -14.57 -11.79 -14.32
C PHE A 223 -15.84 -12.51 -13.82
N ASP A 224 -16.64 -13.04 -14.73
CA ASP A 224 -18.01 -13.50 -14.45
C ASP A 224 -18.09 -14.83 -13.67
N ASN A 225 -17.09 -15.72 -13.73
CA ASN A 225 -17.09 -17.01 -13.01
C ASN A 225 -15.72 -17.34 -12.39
N ALA A 226 -15.50 -16.86 -11.16
CA ALA A 226 -14.23 -17.03 -10.43
C ALA A 226 -13.86 -18.50 -10.12
N GLU A 227 -14.83 -19.42 -10.00
CA GLU A 227 -14.58 -20.83 -9.67
C GLU A 227 -14.10 -21.65 -10.87
N ASP A 228 -14.62 -21.37 -12.07
CA ASP A 228 -14.19 -22.03 -13.31
C ASP A 228 -12.76 -21.61 -13.69
N ASP A 229 -12.44 -20.33 -13.49
CA ASP A 229 -11.11 -19.79 -13.80
C ASP A 229 -10.05 -20.29 -12.81
N VAL A 230 -10.35 -20.36 -11.51
CA VAL A 230 -9.43 -20.91 -10.50
C VAL A 230 -9.13 -22.40 -10.75
N ASN A 231 -10.14 -23.18 -11.13
CA ASN A 231 -9.95 -24.60 -11.48
C ASN A 231 -9.21 -24.79 -12.80
N LEU A 232 -9.42 -23.91 -13.78
CA LEU A 232 -8.68 -23.89 -15.05
C LEU A 232 -7.19 -23.59 -14.82
N PHE A 233 -6.87 -22.66 -13.92
CA PHE A 233 -5.50 -22.31 -13.56
C PHE A 233 -4.80 -23.41 -12.74
N ALA A 234 -5.48 -24.07 -11.79
CA ALA A 234 -4.91 -25.20 -11.05
C ALA A 234 -4.57 -26.39 -11.96
N LYS A 235 -5.38 -26.61 -13.01
CA LYS A 235 -5.14 -27.64 -14.02
C LYS A 235 -3.96 -27.32 -14.93
N LEU A 236 -3.84 -26.05 -15.35
CA LEU A 236 -2.71 -25.56 -16.16
C LEU A 236 -1.38 -25.53 -15.39
N GLU A 237 -1.41 -25.31 -14.07
CA GLU A 237 -0.22 -25.33 -13.21
C GLU A 237 0.30 -26.77 -12.99
N ALA A 238 -0.60 -27.75 -12.82
CA ALA A 238 -0.25 -29.17 -12.72
C ALA A 238 0.33 -29.74 -14.04
N ASP A 239 -0.19 -29.31 -15.19
CA ASP A 239 0.30 -29.73 -16.51
C ASP A 239 1.69 -29.14 -16.84
N LEU A 240 2.09 -28.04 -16.18
CA LEU A 240 3.41 -27.41 -16.32
C LEU A 240 4.48 -28.01 -15.40
N GLU A 241 4.11 -28.62 -14.27
CA GLU A 241 5.05 -29.29 -13.36
C GLU A 241 5.36 -30.75 -13.76
N ALA A 242 4.56 -31.34 -14.65
CA ALA A 242 4.73 -32.70 -15.16
C ALA A 242 5.54 -32.79 -16.48
N ALA A 243 6.06 -31.68 -17.00
CA ALA A 243 6.86 -31.58 -18.23
C ALA A 243 8.28 -31.07 -17.94
#